data_AF-A0A357WSS7-F1
#
_entry.id   AF-A0A357WSS7-F1
#
_cell.length_a   1.000
_cell.length_b   1.000
_cell.length_c   1.000
_cell.angle_alpha   90.00
_cell.angle_beta   90.00
_cell.angle_gamma   90.00
#
_symmetry.space_group_name_H-M   'P 1'
#
loop_
_entity.id
_entity.type
_entity.pdbx_description
1 polymer ?
#
loop_
_entity_poly.entity_id
_entity_poly.type
_entity_poly.pdbx_seq_one_letter_code
_entity_poly.pdbx_strand_id
1 'polypeptide(L)'
;MTNRENYLRTVTFNYPEWIPVSIYMNLASLIRYKHEMEAVMEKYPDFFQNFKPGEIDYSRYGDGTCDIVENDAWGYQWHYRMYGIEGCTINPPLDDWSKLDTYQPPDSNVWLDRGGKRDWESEFLKIENAKKRGDLTSGGLVHGFLFLRLQYLCGFENLMFGMFDEEPKLFDLIDIIDRENLKIVNNYCKAGIDIMNLPEDLGAENSLIISRQMFQKYIIPSYKKLILPCKQNNVKVCIHSDGYILDILDDLIEVGMDIINPQDLCNGIDNLAKALKGKVCIRLDLDRVKITPHGTRNEIFELIEEEVKMLGSKEGGLEFIYDVYPPTAPDQVAYVCEAFQKYRTYWYDK
;
A
#
# COMPACT_ATOMS: atom_id res chain seq x y z
N MET A 1 2.95 21.12 -16.63
CA MET A 1 3.59 19.84 -16.25
C MET A 1 2.56 18.72 -16.35
N THR A 2 2.91 17.50 -16.76
CA THR A 2 1.95 16.37 -16.71
C THR A 2 1.85 15.79 -15.29
N ASN A 3 0.80 15.04 -14.96
CA ASN A 3 0.69 14.33 -13.68
C ASN A 3 1.88 13.39 -13.44
N ARG A 4 2.29 12.63 -14.48
CA ARG A 4 3.48 11.77 -14.43
C ARG A 4 4.75 12.57 -14.15
N GLU A 5 4.96 13.67 -14.85
CA GLU A 5 6.15 14.49 -14.68
C GLU A 5 6.21 15.09 -13.27
N ASN A 6 5.10 15.62 -12.77
CA ASN A 6 5.01 16.15 -11.41
C ASN A 6 5.29 15.05 -10.36
N TYR A 7 4.71 13.87 -10.55
CA TYR A 7 4.92 12.72 -9.68
C TYR A 7 6.39 12.32 -9.62
N LEU A 8 7.02 12.12 -10.78
CA LEU A 8 8.43 11.73 -10.84
C LEU A 8 9.33 12.81 -10.24
N ARG A 9 9.06 14.10 -10.48
CA ARG A 9 9.78 15.20 -9.84
C ARG A 9 9.61 15.20 -8.32
N THR A 10 8.42 14.86 -7.82
CA THR A 10 8.17 14.72 -6.38
C THR A 10 9.05 13.62 -5.79
N VAL A 11 9.03 12.43 -6.39
CA VAL A 11 9.79 11.25 -5.91
C VAL A 11 11.30 11.46 -6.01
N THR A 12 11.78 12.22 -7.00
CA THR A 12 13.21 12.45 -7.22
C THR A 12 13.72 13.80 -6.73
N PHE A 13 12.96 14.51 -5.89
CA PHE A 13 13.36 15.80 -5.32
C PHE A 13 13.76 16.84 -6.38
N ASN A 14 12.95 16.99 -7.44
CA ASN A 14 13.24 17.84 -8.59
C ASN A 14 12.16 18.90 -8.86
N TYR A 15 11.80 19.66 -7.83
CA TYR A 15 10.94 20.85 -7.90
C TYR A 15 9.63 20.59 -8.67
N PRO A 16 8.70 19.78 -8.10
CA PRO A 16 7.35 19.63 -8.65
C PRO A 16 6.55 20.94 -8.51
N GLU A 17 5.34 20.97 -9.09
CA GLU A 17 4.41 22.11 -9.02
C GLU A 17 3.29 21.88 -7.98
N TRP A 18 3.07 20.64 -7.52
CA TRP A 18 2.15 20.32 -6.43
C TRP A 18 2.53 19.01 -5.72
N ILE A 19 2.07 18.85 -4.49
CA ILE A 19 2.12 17.59 -3.73
C ILE A 19 1.09 16.63 -4.35
N PRO A 20 1.48 15.43 -4.85
CA PRO A 20 0.52 14.42 -5.29
C PRO A 20 -0.37 13.95 -4.15
N VAL A 21 -1.66 13.77 -4.43
CA VAL A 21 -2.66 13.29 -3.46
C VAL A 21 -3.47 12.19 -4.13
N SER A 22 -3.57 11.03 -3.48
CA SER A 22 -4.42 9.91 -3.90
C SER A 22 -5.44 9.62 -2.81
N ILE A 23 -6.73 9.71 -3.14
CA ILE A 23 -7.81 9.35 -2.23
C ILE A 23 -8.48 8.08 -2.75
N TYR A 24 -8.49 7.03 -1.94
CA TYR A 24 -9.16 5.78 -2.27
C TYR A 24 -10.46 5.68 -1.48
N MET A 25 -11.56 5.63 -2.21
CA MET A 25 -12.87 5.44 -1.60
C MET A 25 -13.13 3.94 -1.38
N ASN A 26 -13.13 3.49 -0.12
CA ASN A 26 -13.40 2.11 0.20
C ASN A 26 -14.87 1.73 -0.07
N LEU A 27 -15.10 0.51 -0.57
CA LEU A 27 -16.45 0.03 -0.86
C LEU A 27 -17.35 -0.02 0.38
N ALA A 28 -16.83 -0.31 1.58
CA ALA A 28 -17.60 -0.28 2.82
C ALA A 28 -18.13 1.12 3.13
N SER A 29 -17.34 2.17 2.85
CA SER A 29 -17.77 3.57 2.98
C SER A 29 -18.88 3.91 1.98
N LEU A 30 -18.73 3.46 0.73
CA LEU A 30 -19.76 3.63 -0.30
C LEU A 30 -21.05 2.91 0.06
N ILE A 31 -20.98 1.66 0.55
CA ILE A 31 -22.17 0.91 0.98
C ILE A 31 -22.89 1.61 2.13
N ARG A 32 -22.11 2.14 3.09
CA ARG A 32 -22.65 2.79 4.28
C ARG A 32 -23.34 4.10 3.97
N TYR A 33 -22.70 4.98 3.21
CA TYR A 33 -23.15 6.36 2.98
C TYR A 33 -23.80 6.59 1.61
N LYS A 34 -23.66 5.63 0.68
CA LYS A 34 -24.33 5.58 -0.61
C LYS A 34 -24.21 6.89 -1.38
N HIS A 35 -25.33 7.44 -1.82
CA HIS A 35 -25.41 8.65 -2.63
C HIS A 35 -24.86 9.91 -1.93
N GLU A 36 -24.82 9.95 -0.59
CA GLU A 36 -24.20 11.07 0.12
C GLU A 36 -22.69 11.09 -0.09
N MET A 37 -22.05 9.92 -0.14
CA MET A 37 -20.62 9.81 -0.45
C MET A 37 -20.35 10.08 -1.94
N GLU A 38 -21.20 9.56 -2.82
CA GLU A 38 -21.12 9.84 -4.26
C GLU A 38 -21.19 11.35 -4.56
N ALA A 39 -22.07 12.09 -3.86
CA ALA A 39 -22.19 13.53 -4.02
C ALA A 39 -20.91 14.27 -3.62
N VAL A 40 -20.17 13.79 -2.61
CA VAL A 40 -18.85 14.33 -2.26
C VAL A 40 -17.85 14.02 -3.36
N MET A 41 -17.81 12.79 -3.84
CA MET A 41 -16.89 12.40 -4.91
C MET A 41 -17.12 13.22 -6.19
N GLU A 42 -18.38 13.47 -6.55
CA GLU A 42 -18.76 14.32 -7.69
C GLU A 42 -18.33 15.78 -7.50
N LYS A 43 -18.39 16.30 -6.25
CA LYS A 43 -18.00 17.67 -5.92
C LYS A 43 -16.47 17.89 -6.06
N TYR A 44 -15.65 16.86 -5.90
CA TYR A 44 -14.18 16.96 -5.94
C TYR A 44 -13.55 16.06 -7.02
N PRO A 45 -13.81 16.32 -8.32
CA PRO A 45 -13.37 15.45 -9.43
C PRO A 45 -11.85 15.35 -9.57
N ASP A 46 -11.09 16.32 -9.04
CA ASP A 46 -9.62 16.29 -9.06
C ASP A 46 -9.04 15.10 -8.28
N PHE A 47 -9.74 14.65 -7.23
CA PHE A 47 -9.33 13.53 -6.39
C PHE A 47 -10.03 12.21 -6.75
N PHE A 48 -11.21 12.27 -7.38
CA PHE A 48 -12.01 11.10 -7.74
C PHE A 48 -12.13 10.96 -9.27
N GLN A 49 -10.98 10.90 -9.93
CA GLN A 49 -10.93 10.81 -11.39
C GLN A 49 -11.59 9.51 -11.87
N ASN A 50 -12.34 9.60 -12.96
CA ASN A 50 -13.13 8.50 -13.55
C ASN A 50 -14.33 8.02 -12.73
N PHE A 51 -14.62 8.61 -11.56
CA PHE A 51 -15.86 8.34 -10.85
C PHE A 51 -17.06 8.80 -11.67
N LYS A 52 -18.12 7.99 -11.68
CA LYS A 52 -19.40 8.30 -12.30
C LYS A 52 -20.51 8.02 -11.29
N PRO A 53 -21.32 9.04 -10.93
CA PRO A 53 -22.42 8.86 -10.01
C PRO A 53 -23.41 7.77 -10.46
N GLY A 54 -23.88 6.95 -9.52
CA GLY A 54 -24.92 5.96 -9.77
C GLY A 54 -24.50 4.67 -10.50
N GLU A 55 -23.19 4.41 -10.68
CA GLU A 55 -22.72 3.14 -11.25
C GLU A 55 -22.84 1.96 -10.26
N ILE A 56 -22.93 2.23 -8.96
CA ILE A 56 -22.99 1.20 -7.92
C ILE A 56 -24.44 0.87 -7.57
N ASP A 57 -24.82 -0.37 -7.81
CA ASP A 57 -26.08 -0.93 -7.34
C ASP A 57 -25.99 -1.31 -5.85
N TYR A 58 -26.23 -0.33 -4.97
CA TYR A 58 -26.15 -0.52 -3.51
C TYR A 58 -27.11 -1.58 -2.97
N SER A 59 -28.17 -1.93 -3.71
CA SER A 59 -29.15 -2.94 -3.29
C SER A 59 -28.53 -4.34 -3.14
N ARG A 60 -27.39 -4.59 -3.80
CA ARG A 60 -26.67 -5.87 -3.76
C ARG A 60 -25.95 -6.15 -2.45
N TYR A 61 -25.72 -5.11 -1.64
CA TYR A 61 -24.85 -5.21 -0.46
C TYR A 61 -25.61 -5.26 0.86
N GLY A 62 -26.95 -5.16 0.84
CA GLY A 62 -27.77 -5.25 2.06
C GLY A 62 -27.35 -4.22 3.11
N ASP A 63 -27.01 -4.70 4.31
CA ASP A 63 -26.48 -3.90 5.43
C ASP A 63 -24.94 -3.77 5.43
N GLY A 64 -24.28 -4.27 4.38
CA GLY A 64 -22.83 -4.31 4.21
C GLY A 64 -22.16 -5.56 4.78
N THR A 65 -22.88 -6.41 5.50
CA THR A 65 -22.34 -7.69 5.99
C THR A 65 -22.29 -8.73 4.87
N CYS A 66 -21.33 -9.65 4.97
CA CYS A 66 -21.22 -10.80 4.08
C CYS A 66 -20.71 -12.02 4.85
N ASP A 67 -20.73 -13.18 4.19
CA ASP A 67 -20.10 -14.41 4.69
C ASP A 67 -19.53 -15.16 3.47
N ILE A 68 -18.38 -14.68 3.00
CA ILE A 68 -17.77 -15.13 1.75
C ILE A 68 -16.46 -15.84 2.07
N VAL A 69 -16.29 -17.04 1.51
CA VAL A 69 -15.02 -17.79 1.59
C VAL A 69 -14.47 -17.97 0.18
N GLU A 70 -13.23 -17.53 -0.03
CA GLU A 70 -12.54 -17.63 -1.30
C GLU A 70 -11.24 -18.42 -1.16
N ASN A 71 -10.91 -19.23 -2.16
CA ASN A 71 -9.64 -19.96 -2.18
C ASN A 71 -8.54 -19.09 -2.79
N ASP A 72 -7.42 -19.01 -2.11
CA ASP A 72 -6.20 -18.39 -2.63
C ASP A 72 -5.41 -19.42 -3.46
N ALA A 73 -4.71 -18.96 -4.50
CA ALA A 73 -3.85 -19.80 -5.34
C ALA A 73 -2.70 -20.44 -4.55
N TRP A 74 -2.35 -19.88 -3.39
CA TRP A 74 -1.33 -20.41 -2.48
C TRP A 74 -1.83 -21.47 -1.50
N GLY A 75 -3.14 -21.76 -1.52
CA GLY A 75 -3.73 -22.92 -0.83
C GLY A 75 -4.37 -22.65 0.52
N TYR A 76 -4.33 -21.41 1.04
CA TYR A 76 -5.18 -20.97 2.15
C TYR A 76 -6.49 -20.37 1.63
N GLN A 77 -7.38 -19.98 2.56
CA GLN A 77 -8.67 -19.37 2.23
C GLN A 77 -8.82 -18.00 2.88
N TRP A 78 -9.51 -17.09 2.20
CA TRP A 78 -9.93 -15.80 2.74
C TRP A 78 -11.38 -15.88 3.22
N HIS A 79 -11.65 -15.39 4.42
CA HIS A 79 -13.00 -15.29 4.98
C HIS A 79 -13.37 -13.83 5.21
N TYR A 80 -14.37 -13.35 4.47
CA TYR A 80 -14.85 -11.98 4.55
C TYR A 80 -16.17 -11.93 5.30
N ARG A 81 -16.28 -10.95 6.21
CA ARG A 81 -17.47 -10.70 7.02
C ARG A 81 -18.19 -9.39 6.67
N MET A 82 -17.54 -8.52 5.92
CA MET A 82 -18.07 -7.24 5.47
C MET A 82 -17.58 -6.95 4.05
N TYR A 83 -18.47 -6.47 3.19
CA TYR A 83 -18.08 -6.03 1.85
C TYR A 83 -17.17 -4.81 1.92
N GLY A 84 -16.09 -4.83 1.14
CA GLY A 84 -15.10 -3.76 1.07
C GLY A 84 -14.07 -3.75 2.20
N ILE A 85 -14.22 -4.61 3.21
CA ILE A 85 -13.22 -4.80 4.26
C ILE A 85 -12.41 -6.05 3.95
N GLU A 86 -11.11 -5.99 4.22
CA GLU A 86 -10.21 -7.12 4.00
C GLU A 86 -10.62 -8.35 4.83
N GLY A 87 -10.45 -9.53 4.23
CA GLY A 87 -10.79 -10.80 4.87
C GLY A 87 -9.73 -11.25 5.86
N CYS A 88 -10.08 -12.20 6.72
CA CYS A 88 -9.10 -12.94 7.52
C CYS A 88 -8.73 -14.24 6.82
N THR A 89 -7.45 -14.64 6.88
CA THR A 89 -7.05 -15.95 6.36
C THR A 89 -7.43 -17.08 7.30
N ILE A 90 -7.96 -18.16 6.75
CA ILE A 90 -8.29 -19.41 7.45
C ILE A 90 -7.68 -20.61 6.73
N ASN A 91 -7.57 -21.73 7.42
CA ASN A 91 -7.05 -23.00 6.89
C ASN A 91 -5.63 -22.88 6.27
N PRO A 92 -4.62 -22.48 7.06
CA PRO A 92 -3.24 -22.38 6.59
C PRO A 92 -2.73 -23.75 6.09
N PRO A 93 -2.16 -23.84 4.87
CA PRO A 93 -1.66 -25.10 4.30
C PRO A 93 -0.38 -25.63 4.97
N LEU A 94 0.36 -24.76 5.66
CA LEU A 94 1.62 -25.04 6.36
C LEU A 94 1.49 -24.82 7.88
N ASP A 95 0.36 -25.23 8.46
CA ASP A 95 0.16 -25.36 9.92
C ASP A 95 1.13 -26.35 10.60
N ASP A 96 1.90 -27.11 9.83
CA ASP A 96 2.96 -28.01 10.28
C ASP A 96 4.14 -27.97 9.27
N TRP A 97 5.35 -27.78 9.78
CA TRP A 97 6.58 -27.64 8.98
C TRP A 97 6.94 -28.89 8.15
N SER A 98 6.43 -30.07 8.50
CA SER A 98 6.58 -31.28 7.68
C SER A 98 5.82 -31.20 6.36
N LYS A 99 4.75 -30.39 6.27
CA LYS A 99 3.95 -30.23 5.05
C LYS A 99 4.71 -29.50 3.94
N LEU A 100 5.71 -28.68 4.30
CA LEU A 100 6.55 -27.95 3.36
C LEU A 100 7.24 -28.88 2.35
N ASP A 101 7.62 -30.10 2.76
CA ASP A 101 8.35 -31.06 1.92
C ASP A 101 7.55 -31.50 0.68
N THR A 102 6.23 -31.36 0.74
CA THR A 102 5.30 -31.71 -0.34
C THR A 102 4.54 -30.51 -0.90
N TYR A 103 4.76 -29.32 -0.33
CA TYR A 103 4.07 -28.11 -0.73
C TYR A 103 4.50 -27.67 -2.14
N GLN A 104 3.54 -27.20 -2.92
CA GLN A 104 3.78 -26.65 -4.25
C GLN A 104 3.16 -25.25 -4.31
N PRO A 105 3.97 -24.19 -4.48
CA PRO A 105 3.44 -22.85 -4.68
C PRO A 105 2.75 -22.75 -6.06
N PRO A 106 1.84 -21.80 -6.26
CA PRO A 106 1.35 -21.48 -7.59
C PRO A 106 2.49 -20.93 -8.45
N ASP A 107 2.43 -21.14 -9.76
CA ASP A 107 3.28 -20.40 -10.68
C ASP A 107 2.71 -18.98 -10.85
N SER A 108 3.41 -17.98 -10.30
CA SER A 108 2.99 -16.57 -10.36
C SER A 108 2.96 -15.98 -11.77
N ASN A 109 3.49 -16.66 -12.79
CA ASN A 109 3.27 -16.28 -14.19
C ASN A 109 1.91 -16.73 -14.73
N VAL A 110 1.27 -17.71 -14.09
CA VAL A 110 0.04 -18.34 -14.55
C VAL A 110 -1.16 -17.92 -13.70
N TRP A 111 -0.96 -17.74 -12.40
CA TRP A 111 -2.03 -17.47 -11.45
C TRP A 111 -1.90 -16.09 -10.79
N LEU A 112 -3.05 -15.48 -10.54
CA LEU A 112 -3.19 -14.40 -9.57
C LEU A 112 -3.36 -15.01 -8.18
N ASP A 113 -2.93 -14.30 -7.15
CA ASP A 113 -2.95 -14.77 -5.76
C ASP A 113 -4.38 -15.09 -5.30
N ARG A 114 -5.34 -14.17 -5.45
CA ARG A 114 -6.76 -14.41 -5.10
C ARG A 114 -7.55 -15.21 -6.15
N GLY A 115 -6.87 -16.06 -6.90
CA GLY A 115 -7.47 -16.87 -7.96
C GLY A 115 -7.65 -16.13 -9.28
N GLY A 116 -7.87 -16.92 -10.34
CA GLY A 116 -7.90 -16.41 -11.71
C GLY A 116 -6.53 -16.51 -12.42
N LYS A 117 -6.56 -16.39 -13.75
CA LYS A 117 -5.36 -16.49 -14.59
C LYS A 117 -4.71 -15.13 -14.76
N ARG A 118 -3.38 -15.12 -14.68
CA ARG A 118 -2.58 -13.95 -15.00
C ARG A 118 -2.44 -13.84 -16.52
N ASP A 119 -2.67 -12.64 -17.03
CA ASP A 119 -2.57 -12.31 -18.46
C ASP A 119 -1.53 -11.20 -18.65
N TRP A 120 -0.26 -11.61 -18.77
CA TRP A 120 0.84 -10.68 -18.98
C TRP A 120 0.77 -9.92 -20.30
N GLU A 121 0.15 -10.48 -21.34
CA GLU A 121 0.02 -9.81 -22.62
C GLU A 121 -0.89 -8.59 -22.50
N SER A 122 -2.06 -8.77 -21.86
CA SER A 122 -2.98 -7.68 -21.54
C SER A 122 -2.34 -6.63 -20.62
N GLU A 123 -1.61 -7.06 -19.58
CA GLU A 123 -0.90 -6.14 -18.68
C GLU A 123 0.18 -5.32 -19.41
N PHE A 124 0.99 -5.94 -20.27
CA PHE A 124 1.99 -5.22 -21.06
C PHE A 124 1.34 -4.23 -22.02
N LEU A 125 0.23 -4.60 -22.68
CA LEU A 125 -0.49 -3.71 -23.56
C LEU A 125 -1.07 -2.48 -22.80
N LYS A 126 -1.60 -2.68 -21.59
CA LYS A 126 -2.07 -1.57 -20.73
C LYS A 126 -0.92 -0.62 -20.38
N ILE A 127 0.23 -1.15 -19.98
CA ILE A 127 1.42 -0.36 -19.64
C ILE A 127 1.92 0.41 -20.87
N GLU A 128 2.01 -0.24 -22.02
CA GLU A 128 2.44 0.41 -23.27
C GLU A 128 1.51 1.57 -23.64
N ASN A 129 0.19 1.36 -23.54
CA ASN A 129 -0.79 2.39 -23.83
C ASN A 129 -0.74 3.56 -22.84
N ALA A 130 -0.54 3.27 -21.55
CA ALA A 130 -0.32 4.32 -20.54
C ALA A 130 0.94 5.15 -20.85
N LYS A 131 2.05 4.50 -21.23
CA LYS A 131 3.28 5.17 -21.65
C LYS A 131 3.06 6.06 -22.88
N LYS A 132 2.30 5.59 -23.88
CA LYS A 132 1.96 6.38 -25.08
C LYS A 132 1.15 7.65 -24.76
N ARG A 133 0.32 7.61 -23.72
CA ARG A 133 -0.43 8.79 -23.24
C ARG A 133 0.39 9.69 -22.31
N GLY A 134 1.57 9.25 -21.89
CA GLY A 134 2.40 9.95 -20.91
C GLY A 134 1.91 9.80 -19.47
N ASP A 135 1.06 8.80 -19.20
CA ASP A 135 0.53 8.48 -17.86
C ASP A 135 1.61 7.81 -17.02
N LEU A 136 1.57 8.04 -15.69
CA LEU A 136 2.42 7.34 -14.73
C LEU A 136 2.12 5.84 -14.81
N THR A 137 3.17 5.02 -14.83
CA THR A 137 3.02 3.55 -14.89
C THR A 137 3.53 2.91 -13.62
N SER A 138 2.74 1.99 -13.08
CA SER A 138 3.11 1.23 -11.89
C SER A 138 2.78 -0.24 -12.03
N GLY A 139 3.55 -1.05 -11.32
CA GLY A 139 3.28 -2.45 -11.06
C GLY A 139 3.41 -2.72 -9.56
N GLY A 140 3.12 -3.94 -9.13
CA GLY A 140 3.27 -4.27 -7.73
C GLY A 140 3.16 -5.76 -7.47
N LEU A 141 3.65 -6.15 -6.29
CA LEU A 141 3.26 -7.40 -5.68
C LEU A 141 1.91 -7.22 -4.98
N VAL A 142 1.25 -8.34 -4.66
CA VAL A 142 0.01 -8.32 -3.88
C VAL A 142 0.29 -7.81 -2.46
N HIS A 143 -0.72 -7.22 -1.81
CA HIS A 143 -0.62 -6.89 -0.39
C HIS A 143 -0.38 -8.16 0.43
N GLY A 144 0.66 -8.12 1.27
CA GLY A 144 1.17 -9.28 1.97
C GLY A 144 1.94 -10.25 1.07
N PHE A 145 2.92 -9.73 0.34
CA PHE A 145 3.74 -10.52 -0.57
C PHE A 145 4.79 -11.38 0.14
N LEU A 146 5.15 -11.09 1.40
CA LEU A 146 6.18 -11.82 2.12
C LEU A 146 5.84 -12.08 3.59
N PHE A 147 5.88 -11.08 4.47
CA PHE A 147 5.73 -11.32 5.91
C PHE A 147 4.33 -11.80 6.24
N LEU A 148 3.30 -11.09 5.77
CA LEU A 148 1.93 -11.55 5.84
C LEU A 148 1.72 -12.85 5.04
N ARG A 149 2.39 -13.05 3.90
CA ARG A 149 2.33 -14.34 3.17
C ARG A 149 2.74 -15.51 4.04
N LEU A 150 3.83 -15.36 4.78
CA LEU A 150 4.30 -16.36 5.72
C LEU A 150 3.22 -16.63 6.79
N GLN A 151 2.55 -15.60 7.29
CA GLN A 151 1.46 -15.74 8.26
C GLN A 151 0.26 -16.49 7.65
N TYR A 152 -0.11 -16.16 6.42
CA TYR A 152 -1.24 -16.79 5.72
C TYR A 152 -0.98 -18.28 5.46
N LEU A 153 0.27 -18.62 5.12
CA LEU A 153 0.68 -19.98 4.85
C LEU A 153 0.81 -20.82 6.11
N CYS A 154 1.42 -20.28 7.16
CA CYS A 154 1.78 -21.05 8.36
C CYS A 154 0.76 -20.94 9.49
N GLY A 155 -0.08 -19.91 9.48
CA GLY A 155 -0.77 -19.42 10.67
C GLY A 155 0.15 -18.52 11.52
N PHE A 156 -0.44 -17.51 12.16
CA PHE A 156 0.30 -16.49 12.91
C PHE A 156 1.17 -17.09 14.03
N GLU A 157 0.58 -17.90 14.91
CA GLU A 157 1.31 -18.48 16.06
C GLU A 157 2.46 -19.39 15.61
N ASN A 158 2.22 -20.28 14.64
CA ASN A 158 3.25 -21.19 14.14
C ASN A 158 4.40 -20.43 13.47
N LEU A 159 4.10 -19.35 12.72
CA LEU A 159 5.16 -18.49 12.19
C LEU A 159 5.95 -17.82 13.31
N MET A 160 5.28 -17.24 14.30
CA MET A 160 5.97 -16.53 15.40
C MET A 160 6.89 -17.48 16.17
N PHE A 161 6.44 -18.70 16.48
CA PHE A 161 7.30 -19.72 17.11
C PHE A 161 8.44 -20.15 16.17
N GLY A 162 8.16 -20.42 14.89
CA GLY A 162 9.19 -20.78 13.93
C GLY A 162 10.27 -19.70 13.75
N MET A 163 9.90 -18.42 13.79
CA MET A 163 10.86 -17.31 13.76
C MET A 163 11.70 -17.21 15.04
N PHE A 164 11.09 -17.46 16.20
CA PHE A 164 11.77 -17.40 17.50
C PHE A 164 12.70 -18.59 17.72
N ASP A 165 12.25 -19.81 17.41
CA ASP A 165 12.99 -21.06 17.54
C ASP A 165 14.00 -21.27 16.40
N GLU A 166 14.03 -20.35 15.44
CA GLU A 166 14.89 -20.39 14.26
C GLU A 166 14.69 -21.63 13.38
N GLU A 167 13.44 -22.01 13.13
CA GLU A 167 13.06 -23.15 12.29
C GLU A 167 13.80 -23.11 10.93
N PRO A 168 14.67 -24.10 10.64
CA PRO A 168 15.47 -24.11 9.43
C PRO A 168 14.65 -24.03 8.14
N LYS A 169 13.48 -24.68 8.10
CA LYS A 169 12.59 -24.72 6.93
C LYS A 169 11.96 -23.36 6.59
N LEU A 170 11.98 -22.39 7.50
CA LEU A 170 11.47 -21.05 7.24
C LEU A 170 12.25 -20.35 6.11
N PHE A 171 13.56 -20.56 6.02
CA PHE A 171 14.35 -19.98 4.92
C PHE A 171 14.02 -20.62 3.57
N ASP A 172 13.74 -21.93 3.54
CA ASP A 172 13.29 -22.61 2.32
C ASP A 172 11.94 -22.07 1.84
N LEU A 173 11.02 -21.79 2.77
CA LEU A 173 9.73 -21.18 2.46
C LEU A 173 9.89 -19.74 1.94
N ILE A 174 10.76 -18.94 2.56
CA ILE A 174 11.08 -17.58 2.08
C ILE A 174 11.65 -17.64 0.66
N ASP A 175 12.57 -18.57 0.37
CA ASP A 175 13.15 -18.71 -0.97
C ASP A 175 12.10 -19.16 -2.01
N ILE A 176 11.12 -19.98 -1.62
CA ILE A 176 9.97 -20.31 -2.47
C ILE A 176 9.18 -19.05 -2.82
N ILE A 177 8.85 -18.22 -1.82
CA ILE A 177 8.09 -16.98 -2.00
C ILE A 177 8.87 -15.98 -2.87
N ASP A 178 10.17 -15.79 -2.58
CA ASP A 178 11.06 -14.91 -3.34
C ASP A 178 11.11 -15.28 -4.82
N ARG A 179 11.20 -16.58 -5.14
CA ARG A 179 11.23 -17.05 -6.53
C ARG A 179 9.98 -16.65 -7.30
N GLU A 180 8.81 -16.78 -6.67
CA GLU A 180 7.53 -16.45 -7.30
C GLU A 180 7.34 -14.93 -7.43
N ASN A 181 7.69 -14.17 -6.38
CA ASN A 181 7.68 -12.71 -6.40
C ASN A 181 8.64 -12.13 -7.45
N LEU A 182 9.83 -12.71 -7.62
CA LEU A 182 10.80 -12.29 -8.63
C LEU A 182 10.29 -12.44 -10.05
N LYS A 183 9.42 -13.42 -10.36
CA LYS A 183 8.79 -13.52 -11.68
C LYS A 183 7.97 -12.27 -11.99
N ILE A 184 7.14 -11.85 -11.03
CA ILE A 184 6.29 -10.66 -11.14
C ILE A 184 7.14 -9.40 -11.26
N VAL A 185 8.11 -9.20 -10.36
CA VAL A 185 9.05 -8.06 -10.40
C VAL A 185 9.74 -7.95 -11.76
N ASN A 186 10.31 -9.05 -12.26
CA ASN A 186 11.06 -9.05 -13.52
C ASN A 186 10.18 -8.73 -14.72
N ASN A 187 8.94 -9.21 -14.76
CA ASN A 187 8.01 -8.88 -15.85
C ASN A 187 7.64 -7.40 -15.85
N TYR A 188 7.36 -6.82 -14.68
CA TYR A 188 7.11 -5.39 -14.58
C TYR A 188 8.34 -4.54 -14.92
N CYS A 189 9.54 -4.94 -14.47
CA CYS A 189 10.80 -4.28 -14.87
C CYS A 189 10.99 -4.34 -16.40
N LYS A 190 10.74 -5.50 -17.02
CA LYS A 190 10.81 -5.66 -18.48
C LYS A 190 9.82 -4.76 -19.24
N ALA A 191 8.63 -4.51 -18.68
CA ALA A 191 7.66 -3.57 -19.24
C ALA A 191 8.13 -2.10 -19.13
N GLY A 192 9.12 -1.83 -18.28
CA GLY A 192 9.69 -0.50 -18.05
C GLY A 192 8.67 0.44 -17.42
N ILE A 193 8.02 -0.01 -16.34
CA ILE A 193 7.15 0.81 -15.49
C ILE A 193 7.96 1.87 -14.73
N ASP A 194 7.30 2.89 -14.19
CA ASP A 194 7.95 3.91 -13.37
C ASP A 194 8.13 3.45 -11.91
N ILE A 195 7.08 2.86 -11.30
CA ILE A 195 7.04 2.54 -9.86
C ILE A 195 6.66 1.07 -9.60
N MET A 196 7.48 0.33 -8.85
CA MET A 196 7.16 -0.98 -8.30
C MET A 196 6.67 -0.86 -6.86
N ASN A 197 5.45 -1.30 -6.56
CA ASN A 197 4.87 -1.27 -5.22
C ASN A 197 5.06 -2.62 -4.50
N LEU A 198 5.44 -2.55 -3.23
CA LEU A 198 5.67 -3.67 -2.32
C LEU A 198 4.82 -3.46 -1.05
N PRO A 199 3.52 -3.81 -1.08
CA PRO A 199 2.62 -3.61 0.06
C PRO A 199 2.71 -4.77 1.07
N GLU A 200 2.91 -4.43 2.34
CA GLU A 200 3.10 -5.34 3.48
C GLU A 200 2.56 -4.66 4.75
N ASP A 201 2.22 -5.37 5.84
CA ASP A 201 1.94 -4.72 7.13
C ASP A 201 2.90 -5.22 8.21
N LEU A 202 3.80 -4.33 8.62
CA LEU A 202 4.90 -4.62 9.54
C LEU A 202 4.67 -4.05 10.95
N GLY A 203 3.70 -3.14 11.09
CA GLY A 203 3.40 -2.43 12.33
C GLY A 203 2.05 -2.83 12.96
N ALA A 204 1.99 -2.76 14.29
CA ALA A 204 0.78 -2.60 15.07
C ALA A 204 0.62 -1.12 15.46
N GLU A 205 -0.37 -0.78 16.31
CA GLU A 205 -0.60 0.62 16.72
C GLU A 205 0.63 1.31 17.34
N ASN A 206 1.42 0.60 18.17
CA ASN A 206 2.51 1.20 18.96
C ASN A 206 3.85 0.44 18.88
N SER A 207 3.96 -0.58 18.03
CA SER A 207 5.17 -1.38 17.88
C SER A 207 5.22 -2.06 16.53
N LEU A 208 6.38 -2.60 16.17
CA LEU A 208 6.46 -3.61 15.11
C LEU A 208 5.73 -4.89 15.52
N ILE A 209 5.31 -5.70 14.54
CA ILE A 209 4.79 -7.05 14.76
C ILE A 209 5.92 -8.03 15.15
N ILE A 210 7.09 -7.87 14.53
CA ILE A 210 8.31 -8.64 14.84
C ILE A 210 9.44 -7.69 15.25
N SER A 211 10.39 -8.18 16.05
CA SER A 211 11.55 -7.37 16.44
C SER A 211 12.35 -6.90 15.21
N ARG A 212 13.01 -5.73 15.31
CA ARG A 212 13.93 -5.25 14.27
C ARG A 212 14.98 -6.29 13.89
N GLN A 213 15.48 -7.06 14.86
CA GLN A 213 16.44 -8.15 14.60
C GLN A 213 15.84 -9.26 13.73
N MET A 214 14.60 -9.68 14.01
CA MET A 214 13.88 -10.65 13.17
C MET A 214 13.59 -10.09 11.78
N PHE A 215 13.18 -8.82 11.68
CA PHE A 215 12.98 -8.15 10.39
C PHE A 215 14.27 -8.15 9.56
N GLN A 216 15.41 -7.79 10.15
CA GLN A 216 16.71 -7.82 9.50
C GLN A 216 17.14 -9.24 9.08
N LYS A 217 16.81 -10.25 9.89
CA LYS A 217 17.17 -11.65 9.62
C LYS A 217 16.32 -12.29 8.52
N TYR A 218 15.00 -12.12 8.58
CA TYR A 218 14.05 -12.88 7.76
C TYR A 218 13.47 -12.09 6.58
N ILE A 219 13.39 -10.76 6.67
CA ILE A 219 12.64 -9.94 5.68
C ILE A 219 13.58 -9.15 4.77
N ILE A 220 14.57 -8.46 5.34
CA ILE A 220 15.51 -7.62 4.58
C ILE A 220 16.24 -8.37 3.44
N PRO A 221 16.70 -9.63 3.60
CA PRO A 221 17.35 -10.35 2.51
C PRO A 221 16.45 -10.49 1.27
N SER A 222 15.16 -10.78 1.46
CA SER A 222 14.17 -10.86 0.39
C SER A 222 13.93 -9.50 -0.26
N TYR A 223 13.83 -8.43 0.53
CA TYR A 223 13.68 -7.08 -0.01
C TYR A 223 14.88 -6.70 -0.90
N LYS A 224 16.11 -7.03 -0.47
CA LYS A 224 17.32 -6.83 -1.30
C LYS A 224 17.22 -7.56 -2.64
N LYS A 225 16.78 -8.83 -2.64
CA LYS A 225 16.61 -9.62 -3.87
C LYS A 225 15.58 -8.99 -4.81
N LEU A 226 14.44 -8.55 -4.28
CA LEU A 226 13.32 -8.01 -5.06
C LEU A 226 13.58 -6.59 -5.58
N ILE A 227 14.33 -5.77 -4.85
CA ILE A 227 14.66 -4.39 -5.24
C ILE A 227 15.74 -4.35 -6.31
N LEU A 228 16.66 -5.32 -6.32
CA LEU A 228 17.81 -5.33 -7.21
C LEU A 228 17.42 -5.20 -8.70
N PRO A 229 16.48 -5.99 -9.27
CA PRO A 229 16.02 -5.81 -10.64
C PRO A 229 15.41 -4.43 -10.89
N CYS A 230 14.64 -3.89 -9.94
CA CYS A 230 14.04 -2.56 -10.07
C CYS A 230 15.13 -1.49 -10.24
N LYS A 231 16.15 -1.50 -9.38
CA LYS A 231 17.27 -0.55 -9.45
C LYS A 231 18.05 -0.67 -10.75
N GLN A 232 18.31 -1.89 -11.21
CA GLN A 232 19.00 -2.14 -12.48
C GLN A 232 18.24 -1.62 -13.70
N ASN A 233 16.90 -1.49 -13.59
CA ASN A 233 16.03 -1.00 -14.66
C ASN A 233 15.54 0.45 -14.42
N ASN A 234 16.11 1.16 -13.44
CA ASN A 234 15.71 2.51 -13.05
C ASN A 234 14.21 2.64 -12.68
N VAL A 235 13.64 1.57 -12.13
CA VAL A 235 12.29 1.54 -11.58
C VAL A 235 12.36 1.97 -10.11
N LYS A 236 11.53 2.92 -9.71
CA LYS A 236 11.43 3.35 -8.30
C LYS A 236 10.68 2.32 -7.50
N VAL A 237 11.10 2.10 -6.26
CA VAL A 237 10.43 1.13 -5.37
C VAL A 237 9.71 1.86 -4.25
N CYS A 238 8.44 1.50 -4.06
CA CYS A 238 7.60 1.95 -2.97
C CYS A 238 7.28 0.79 -2.03
N ILE A 239 7.52 0.98 -0.73
CA ILE A 239 7.00 0.10 0.32
C ILE A 239 5.76 0.75 0.95
N HIS A 240 4.73 -0.04 1.18
CA HIS A 240 3.61 0.31 2.05
C HIS A 240 3.65 -0.53 3.31
N SER A 241 3.36 0.10 4.45
CA SER A 241 3.05 -0.58 5.70
C SER A 241 2.17 0.25 6.61
N ASP A 242 1.06 -0.36 7.03
CA ASP A 242 0.26 0.14 8.13
C ASP A 242 1.00 -0.01 9.47
N GLY A 243 0.54 0.78 10.45
CA GLY A 243 1.02 0.78 11.83
C GLY A 243 2.35 1.48 12.06
N TYR A 244 2.87 1.25 13.26
CA TYR A 244 4.15 1.76 13.74
C TYR A 244 5.31 1.02 13.09
N ILE A 245 6.13 1.75 12.33
CA ILE A 245 7.30 1.22 11.63
C ILE A 245 8.57 2.05 11.86
N LEU A 246 8.54 3.01 12.79
CA LEU A 246 9.63 3.96 13.03
C LEU A 246 10.99 3.26 13.22
N ASP A 247 10.99 2.14 13.95
CA ASP A 247 12.21 1.38 14.32
C ASP A 247 12.94 0.75 13.13
N ILE A 248 12.28 0.58 11.98
CA ILE A 248 12.85 -0.04 10.76
C ILE A 248 13.00 0.93 9.59
N LEU A 249 12.66 2.21 9.75
CA LEU A 249 12.73 3.18 8.65
C LEU A 249 14.14 3.31 8.07
N ASP A 250 15.18 3.30 8.91
CA ASP A 250 16.57 3.34 8.44
C ASP A 250 16.93 2.08 7.64
N ASP A 251 16.44 0.91 8.04
CA ASP A 251 16.68 -0.34 7.30
C ASP A 251 15.97 -0.32 5.93
N LEU A 252 14.76 0.26 5.86
CA LEU A 252 14.01 0.45 4.62
C LEU A 252 14.71 1.44 3.66
N ILE A 253 15.32 2.50 4.19
CA ILE A 253 16.15 3.41 3.39
C ILE A 253 17.40 2.67 2.90
N GLU A 254 18.10 1.94 3.78
CA GLU A 254 19.36 1.25 3.45
C GLU A 254 19.15 0.17 2.38
N VAL A 255 18.04 -0.57 2.42
CA VAL A 255 17.73 -1.59 1.41
C VAL A 255 17.37 -0.97 0.04
N GLY A 256 17.13 0.34 -0.01
CA GLY A 256 17.00 1.12 -1.23
C GLY A 256 15.56 1.45 -1.61
N MET A 257 14.64 1.59 -0.67
CA MET A 257 13.31 2.13 -0.98
C MET A 257 13.44 3.59 -1.45
N ASP A 258 12.76 3.94 -2.55
CA ASP A 258 12.68 5.33 -3.02
C ASP A 258 11.49 6.07 -2.38
N ILE A 259 10.43 5.32 -2.08
CA ILE A 259 9.18 5.81 -1.50
C ILE A 259 8.84 4.92 -0.30
N ILE A 260 8.54 5.53 0.84
CA ILE A 260 8.06 4.83 2.03
C ILE A 260 6.69 5.40 2.37
N ASN A 261 5.73 4.51 2.61
CA ASN A 261 4.37 4.86 2.99
C ASN A 261 4.09 4.49 4.46
N PRO A 262 4.43 5.39 5.42
CA PRO A 262 4.05 5.26 6.81
C PRO A 262 2.68 5.92 7.07
N GLN A 263 2.01 5.43 8.11
CA GLN A 263 0.91 6.15 8.77
C GLN A 263 1.44 7.33 9.59
N ASP A 264 0.71 8.44 9.54
CA ASP A 264 1.05 9.72 10.16
C ASP A 264 1.16 9.68 11.71
N LEU A 265 0.04 9.58 12.41
CA LEU A 265 -0.07 9.83 13.85
C LEU A 265 0.53 8.71 14.69
N CYS A 266 0.45 7.45 14.23
CA CYS A 266 1.03 6.32 14.96
C CYS A 266 2.56 6.35 14.96
N ASN A 267 3.19 6.87 13.89
CA ASN A 267 4.65 7.04 13.83
C ASN A 267 5.09 8.42 14.38
N GLY A 268 4.20 9.41 14.35
CA GLY A 268 4.42 10.78 14.81
C GLY A 268 5.11 11.64 13.75
N ILE A 269 4.49 12.76 13.38
CA ILE A 269 4.95 13.66 12.30
C ILE A 269 6.40 14.13 12.51
N ASP A 270 6.75 14.53 13.74
CA ASP A 270 8.13 14.94 14.09
C ASP A 270 9.16 13.82 13.89
N ASN A 271 8.78 12.57 14.20
CA ASN A 271 9.67 11.43 14.04
C ASN A 271 9.85 11.10 12.57
N LEU A 272 8.77 11.11 11.79
CA LEU A 272 8.79 10.93 10.34
C LEU A 272 9.64 12.02 9.66
N ALA A 273 9.51 13.28 10.10
CA ALA A 273 10.33 14.38 9.60
C ALA A 273 11.83 14.13 9.85
N LYS A 274 12.21 13.71 11.06
CA LYS A 274 13.61 13.39 11.40
C LYS A 274 14.14 12.17 10.63
N ALA A 275 13.30 11.16 10.46
CA ALA A 275 13.71 9.89 9.86
C ALA A 275 13.78 9.95 8.33
N LEU A 276 12.79 10.56 7.66
CA LEU A 276 12.56 10.40 6.22
C LEU A 276 12.76 11.66 5.38
N LYS A 277 12.47 12.85 5.93
CA LYS A 277 12.44 14.10 5.14
C LYS A 277 13.76 14.34 4.43
N GLY A 278 13.70 14.54 3.11
CA GLY A 278 14.88 14.80 2.28
C GLY A 278 15.75 13.58 1.99
N LYS A 279 15.38 12.38 2.49
CA LYS A 279 16.10 11.13 2.22
C LYS A 279 15.36 10.25 1.21
N VAL A 280 14.03 10.14 1.36
CA VAL A 280 13.12 9.38 0.49
C VAL A 280 11.83 10.15 0.31
N CYS A 281 11.05 9.80 -0.72
CA CYS A 281 9.70 10.33 -0.83
C CYS A 281 8.80 9.71 0.24
N ILE A 282 8.11 10.54 1.00
CA ILE A 282 7.13 10.10 1.99
C ILE A 282 5.79 10.05 1.29
N ARG A 283 5.21 8.86 1.15
CA ARG A 283 3.80 8.70 0.81
C ARG A 283 3.03 8.66 2.10
N LEU A 284 2.67 9.80 2.66
CA LEU A 284 2.05 9.83 3.98
C LEU A 284 0.64 9.27 3.90
N ASP A 285 0.37 8.22 4.68
CA ASP A 285 -0.99 7.73 4.89
C ASP A 285 -1.65 8.58 5.97
N LEU A 286 -2.60 9.41 5.52
CA LEU A 286 -3.32 10.36 6.36
C LEU A 286 -4.18 9.60 7.37
N ASP A 287 -4.27 10.16 8.58
CA ASP A 287 -5.05 9.63 9.68
C ASP A 287 -6.44 9.19 9.21
N ARG A 288 -6.84 8.02 9.69
CA ARG A 288 -8.14 7.39 9.42
C ARG A 288 -8.81 6.90 10.71
N VAL A 289 -8.28 7.27 11.87
CA VAL A 289 -8.69 6.74 13.17
C VAL A 289 -9.19 7.86 14.10
N LYS A 290 -8.49 8.99 14.16
CA LYS A 290 -8.68 9.98 15.24
C LYS A 290 -9.27 11.29 14.76
N ILE A 291 -8.56 11.98 13.87
CA ILE A 291 -8.85 13.35 13.43
C ILE A 291 -9.76 13.36 12.20
N THR A 292 -9.45 12.61 11.15
CA THR A 292 -10.30 12.65 9.95
C THR A 292 -11.70 12.05 10.16
N PRO A 293 -11.93 11.01 10.97
CA PRO A 293 -13.28 10.47 11.14
C PRO A 293 -14.11 11.24 12.18
N HIS A 294 -13.46 11.92 13.13
CA HIS A 294 -14.12 12.43 14.35
C HIS A 294 -13.78 13.86 14.73
N GLY A 295 -12.73 14.43 14.16
CA GLY A 295 -12.30 15.80 14.41
C GLY A 295 -13.23 16.83 13.79
N THR A 296 -13.05 18.07 14.20
CA THR A 296 -13.66 19.23 13.58
C THR A 296 -12.98 19.55 12.25
N ARG A 297 -13.67 20.29 11.38
CA ARG A 297 -13.07 20.83 10.15
C ARG A 297 -11.74 21.55 10.40
N ASN A 298 -11.62 22.30 11.51
CA ASN A 298 -10.39 23.02 11.81
C ASN A 298 -9.24 22.07 12.17
N GLU A 299 -9.50 21.04 12.98
CA GLU A 299 -8.48 20.04 13.33
C GLU A 299 -7.98 19.27 12.10
N ILE A 300 -8.86 18.93 11.15
CA ILE A 300 -8.45 18.30 9.88
C ILE A 300 -7.55 19.23 9.06
N PHE A 301 -7.90 20.52 8.98
CA PHE A 301 -7.09 21.50 8.26
C PHE A 301 -5.74 21.73 8.93
N GLU A 302 -5.71 21.79 10.26
CA GLU A 302 -4.49 21.97 11.05
C GLU A 302 -3.55 20.77 10.89
N LEU A 303 -4.08 19.54 10.95
CA LEU A 303 -3.30 18.31 10.71
C LEU A 303 -2.64 18.34 9.33
N ILE A 304 -3.42 18.51 8.26
CA ILE A 304 -2.90 18.48 6.89
C ILE A 304 -1.92 19.64 6.66
N GLU A 305 -2.16 20.81 7.23
CA GLU A 305 -1.23 21.94 7.17
C GLU A 305 0.10 21.63 7.87
N GLU A 306 0.06 21.01 9.05
CA GLU A 306 1.23 20.58 9.80
C GLU A 306 2.04 19.56 8.98
N GLU A 307 1.42 18.51 8.47
CA GLU A 307 2.08 17.47 7.66
C GLU A 307 2.74 18.05 6.41
N VAL A 308 2.03 18.92 5.68
CA VAL A 308 2.56 19.61 4.50
C VAL A 308 3.80 20.43 4.85
N LYS A 309 3.77 21.20 5.95
CA LYS A 309 4.89 22.05 6.37
C LYS A 309 6.07 21.23 6.92
N MET A 310 5.77 20.22 7.72
CA MET A 310 6.77 19.44 8.44
C MET A 310 7.47 18.45 7.52
N LEU A 311 6.74 17.79 6.61
CA LEU A 311 7.27 16.72 5.77
C LEU A 311 7.62 17.18 4.35
N GLY A 312 6.91 18.19 3.82
CA GLY A 312 7.13 18.70 2.47
C GLY A 312 8.33 19.62 2.31
N SER A 313 8.68 19.89 1.05
CA SER A 313 9.73 20.85 0.64
C SER A 313 9.48 21.38 -0.77
N LYS A 314 10.21 22.43 -1.18
CA LYS A 314 10.14 22.94 -2.57
C LYS A 314 10.73 21.96 -3.57
N GLU A 315 11.69 21.16 -3.15
CA GLU A 315 12.34 20.14 -3.95
C GLU A 315 11.39 18.95 -4.22
N GLY A 316 10.40 18.71 -3.36
CA GLY A 316 9.49 17.55 -3.42
C GLY A 316 9.61 16.66 -2.19
N GLY A 317 9.44 15.35 -2.38
CA GLY A 317 9.62 14.35 -1.33
C GLY A 317 8.41 14.06 -0.44
N LEU A 318 7.24 14.61 -0.76
CA LEU A 318 5.99 14.30 -0.07
C LEU A 318 4.88 14.06 -1.10
N GLU A 319 4.13 12.99 -0.89
CA GLU A 319 2.82 12.71 -1.48
C GLU A 319 1.86 12.22 -0.37
N PHE A 320 0.56 12.32 -0.59
CA PHE A 320 -0.46 11.80 0.33
C PHE A 320 -1.20 10.62 -0.29
N ILE A 321 -1.49 9.64 0.55
CA ILE A 321 -2.51 8.63 0.34
C ILE A 321 -3.54 8.73 1.46
N TYR A 322 -4.81 8.54 1.13
CA TYR A 322 -5.89 8.51 2.11
C TYR A 322 -6.95 7.51 1.68
N ASP A 323 -7.02 6.36 2.35
CA ASP A 323 -8.15 5.44 2.14
C ASP A 323 -9.27 5.75 3.13
N VAL A 324 -10.42 6.08 2.55
CA VAL A 324 -11.64 6.45 3.28
C VAL A 324 -12.35 5.18 3.73
N TYR A 325 -12.15 4.80 4.99
CA TYR A 325 -12.90 3.72 5.64
C TYR A 325 -14.05 4.26 6.52
N PRO A 326 -15.09 3.44 6.79
CA PRO A 326 -16.01 3.74 7.87
C PRO A 326 -15.24 3.83 9.20
N PRO A 327 -15.59 4.76 10.12
CA PRO A 327 -16.82 5.53 10.14
C PRO A 327 -16.71 6.94 9.53
N THR A 328 -15.69 7.27 8.73
CA THR A 328 -15.51 8.63 8.17
C THR A 328 -16.73 9.06 7.35
N ALA A 329 -17.40 10.11 7.79
CA ALA A 329 -18.63 10.61 7.17
C ALA A 329 -18.36 11.46 5.91
N PRO A 330 -19.33 11.62 5.00
CA PRO A 330 -19.16 12.38 3.76
C PRO A 330 -18.68 13.82 3.96
N ASP A 331 -19.19 14.52 4.98
CA ASP A 331 -18.75 15.89 5.32
C ASP A 331 -17.28 15.93 5.74
N GLN A 332 -16.81 14.95 6.51
CA GLN A 332 -15.40 14.82 6.86
C GLN A 332 -14.51 14.59 5.63
N VAL A 333 -14.93 13.72 4.71
CA VAL A 333 -14.21 13.51 3.44
C VAL A 333 -14.15 14.81 2.63
N ALA A 334 -15.25 15.58 2.62
CA ALA A 334 -15.28 16.88 1.97
C ALA A 334 -14.28 17.87 2.62
N TYR A 335 -14.17 17.88 3.94
CA TYR A 335 -13.19 18.73 4.64
C TYR A 335 -11.75 18.34 4.29
N VAL A 336 -11.42 17.04 4.22
CA VAL A 336 -10.11 16.57 3.76
C VAL A 336 -9.82 17.03 2.33
N CYS A 337 -10.79 16.89 1.41
CA CYS A 337 -10.64 17.36 0.03
C CYS A 337 -10.39 18.87 -0.05
N GLU A 338 -11.14 19.68 0.72
CA GLU A 338 -10.95 21.14 0.79
C GLU A 338 -9.58 21.52 1.37
N ALA A 339 -9.11 20.79 2.39
CA ALA A 339 -7.79 21.00 2.97
C ALA A 339 -6.69 20.68 1.94
N PHE A 340 -6.78 19.55 1.24
CA PHE A 340 -5.83 19.23 0.18
C PHE A 340 -5.84 20.23 -0.97
N GLN A 341 -7.02 20.73 -1.39
CA GLN A 341 -7.08 21.81 -2.38
C GLN A 341 -6.34 23.07 -1.93
N LYS A 342 -6.41 23.39 -0.63
CA LYS A 342 -5.76 24.57 -0.05
C LYS A 342 -4.24 24.39 0.10
N TYR A 343 -3.78 23.22 0.54
CA TYR A 343 -2.40 23.06 1.01
C TYR A 343 -1.49 22.30 0.05
N ARG A 344 -2.00 21.55 -0.93
CA ARG A 344 -1.14 20.74 -1.85
C ARG A 344 -0.17 21.58 -2.70
N THR A 345 -0.41 22.88 -2.84
CA THR A 345 0.45 23.82 -3.57
C THR A 345 1.30 24.72 -2.65
N TYR A 346 1.22 24.54 -1.32
CA TYR A 346 1.86 25.42 -0.32
C TYR A 346 3.34 25.75 -0.59
N TRP A 347 4.12 24.78 -1.08
CA TRP A 347 5.54 24.96 -1.35
C TRP A 347 5.87 25.56 -2.73
N TYR A 348 4.89 25.63 -3.63
CA TYR A 348 5.10 25.90 -5.06
C TYR A 348 4.34 27.13 -5.56
N ASP A 349 3.33 27.58 -4.83
CA ASP A 349 2.71 28.88 -5.04
C ASP A 349 3.74 29.99 -4.79
N LYS A 350 3.85 30.92 -5.75
CA LYS A 350 4.79 32.04 -5.72
C LYS A 350 4.26 33.23 -4.94
#